data_AF-A0A7V1N9P8-F1
#
_entry.id   AF-A0A7V1N9P8-F1
#
_cell.length_a   1.000
_cell.length_b   1.000
_cell.length_c   1.000
_cell.angle_alpha   90.00
_cell.angle_beta   90.00
_cell.angle_gamma   90.00
#
_symmetry.space_group_name_H-M   'P 1'
#
loop_
_entity.id
_entity.type
_entity.pdbx_description
1 polymer ?
#
loop_
_entity_poly.entity_id
_entity_poly.type
_entity_poly.pdbx_seq_one_letter_code
_entity_poly.pdbx_strand_id
1 'polypeptide(L)'
;MSEPFSELLEKIARLQEQLDDAFEERARRFRYELRNRKVVFEREVLEAHKAFRTRLSQYVLNARFLSIVTAPFIYFVAIPFAFLDLSVIVYQAVCFPVYGIPKVPRGDYIVFDRHRLGYLNAVEKLNCVYCAYGNGLIAWVQEVASRTEAYWCPIKHARRVKTTLPRYARFSDYGSAETYHEDLEKNREAARKGL
;
A
#
# COMPACT_ATOMS: atom_id res chain seq x y z
N MET A 1 25.37 -14.97 -4.93
CA MET A 1 23.93 -15.35 -4.91
C MET A 1 23.82 -16.74 -5.52
N SER A 2 23.13 -17.68 -4.89
CA SER A 2 23.03 -19.06 -5.41
C SER A 2 22.05 -19.13 -6.59
N GLU A 3 22.38 -19.90 -7.64
CA GLU A 3 21.53 -20.05 -8.84
C GLU A 3 20.06 -20.42 -8.55
N PRO A 4 19.77 -21.32 -7.58
CA PRO A 4 18.38 -21.66 -7.25
C PRO A 4 17.58 -20.47 -6.68
N PHE A 5 18.24 -19.52 -6.02
CA PHE A 5 17.58 -18.36 -5.43
C PHE A 5 17.21 -17.32 -6.48
N SER A 6 18.12 -17.04 -7.42
CA SER A 6 17.82 -16.13 -8.55
C SER A 6 16.69 -16.64 -9.43
N GLU A 7 16.65 -17.95 -9.69
CA GLU A 7 15.57 -18.57 -10.48
C GLU A 7 14.20 -18.43 -9.79
N LEU A 8 14.17 -18.58 -8.46
CA LEU A 8 12.94 -18.37 -7.69
C LEU A 8 12.46 -16.92 -7.75
N LEU A 9 13.37 -15.94 -7.66
CA LEU A 9 13.01 -14.52 -7.78
C LEU A 9 12.43 -14.19 -9.16
N GLU A 10 13.03 -14.72 -10.22
CA GLU A 10 12.55 -14.53 -11.59
C GLU A 10 11.16 -15.16 -11.79
N LYS A 11 10.94 -16.38 -11.28
CA LYS A 11 9.62 -17.03 -11.27
C LYS A 11 8.58 -16.20 -10.53
N ILE A 12 8.92 -15.63 -9.37
CA ILE A 12 8.01 -14.77 -8.61
C ILE A 12 7.65 -13.52 -9.41
N ALA A 13 8.63 -12.84 -10.01
CA ALA A 13 8.39 -11.64 -10.82
C ALA A 13 7.46 -11.92 -11.99
N ARG A 14 7.70 -13.02 -12.72
CA ARG A 14 6.84 -13.45 -13.84
C ARG A 14 5.41 -13.79 -13.39
N LEU A 15 5.26 -14.45 -12.24
CA LEU A 15 3.94 -14.78 -11.71
C LEU A 15 3.18 -13.54 -11.22
N GLN A 16 3.89 -12.53 -10.69
CA GLN A 16 3.30 -11.25 -10.32
C GLN A 16 2.76 -10.50 -11.55
N GLU A 17 3.55 -10.43 -12.62
CA GLU A 17 3.12 -9.80 -13.88
C GLU A 17 1.87 -10.48 -14.46
N GLN A 18 1.86 -11.83 -14.51
CA GLN A 18 0.69 -12.59 -14.97
C GLN A 18 -0.56 -12.35 -14.12
N LEU A 19 -0.38 -12.13 -12.81
CA LEU A 19 -1.48 -11.85 -11.90
C LEU A 19 -2.04 -10.44 -12.14
N ASP A 20 -1.17 -9.45 -12.35
CA ASP A 20 -1.56 -8.08 -12.65
C ASP A 20 -2.33 -8.00 -13.98
N ASP A 21 -1.84 -8.68 -15.03
CA ASP A 21 -2.54 -8.82 -16.31
C ASP A 21 -3.94 -9.43 -16.15
N ALA A 22 -4.06 -10.49 -15.34
CA ALA A 22 -5.34 -11.14 -15.06
C ALA A 22 -6.29 -10.21 -14.30
N PHE A 23 -5.78 -9.36 -13.39
CA PHE A 23 -6.59 -8.33 -12.74
C PHE A 23 -7.06 -7.27 -13.72
N GLU A 24 -6.22 -6.80 -14.64
CA GLU A 24 -6.60 -5.84 -15.67
C GLU A 24 -7.62 -6.40 -16.68
N GLU A 25 -7.47 -7.66 -17.08
CA GLU A 25 -8.45 -8.32 -17.94
C GLU A 25 -9.81 -8.44 -17.22
N ARG A 26 -9.80 -8.81 -15.94
CA ARG A 26 -11.01 -8.89 -15.13
C ARG A 26 -11.63 -7.52 -14.90
N ALA A 27 -10.83 -6.47 -14.70
CA ALA A 27 -11.26 -5.08 -14.61
C ALA A 27 -12.05 -4.64 -15.86
N ARG A 28 -11.51 -4.94 -17.05
CA ARG A 28 -12.16 -4.64 -18.34
C ARG A 28 -13.55 -5.31 -18.47
N ARG A 29 -13.72 -6.52 -17.92
CA ARG A 29 -15.02 -7.23 -17.90
C ARG A 29 -16.11 -6.51 -17.09
N PHE A 30 -15.74 -5.68 -16.10
CA PHE A 30 -16.68 -4.92 -15.27
C PHE A 30 -17.01 -3.51 -15.83
N ARG A 31 -16.64 -3.21 -17.08
CA ARG A 31 -16.99 -1.96 -17.81
C ARG A 31 -16.73 -0.68 -17.02
N TYR A 32 -15.55 -0.58 -16.42
CA TYR A 32 -15.04 0.69 -15.90
C TYR A 32 -13.75 1.06 -16.63
N GLU A 33 -13.62 2.33 -17.01
CA GLU A 33 -12.40 2.87 -17.60
C GLU A 33 -11.57 3.56 -16.51
N LEU A 34 -10.28 3.21 -16.42
CA LEU A 34 -9.30 3.95 -15.62
C LEU A 34 -8.74 5.09 -16.47
N ARG A 35 -9.26 6.31 -16.28
CA ARG A 35 -8.73 7.52 -16.97
C ARG A 35 -7.97 8.38 -15.97
N ASN A 36 -6.65 8.54 -16.13
CA ASN A 36 -5.80 9.34 -15.24
C ASN A 36 -5.95 8.97 -13.74
N ARG A 37 -5.80 7.67 -13.40
CA ARG A 37 -5.96 7.13 -12.04
C ARG A 37 -7.36 7.34 -11.43
N LYS A 38 -8.37 7.62 -12.26
CA LYS A 38 -9.76 7.80 -11.84
C LYS A 38 -10.63 6.76 -12.53
N VAL A 39 -11.36 5.97 -11.75
CA VAL A 39 -12.36 5.03 -12.26
C VAL A 39 -13.57 5.81 -12.78
N VAL A 40 -13.87 5.64 -14.07
CA VAL A 40 -15.03 6.17 -14.78
C VAL A 40 -15.93 4.97 -15.11
N PHE A 41 -17.09 4.90 -14.48
CA PHE A 41 -18.10 3.88 -14.79
C PHE A 41 -19.03 4.38 -15.89
N GLU A 42 -19.47 3.48 -16.77
CA GLU A 42 -20.56 3.79 -17.72
C GLU A 42 -21.83 4.19 -16.96
N ARG A 43 -22.59 5.14 -17.54
CA ARG A 43 -23.77 5.77 -16.92
C ARG A 43 -24.81 4.73 -16.47
N GLU A 44 -24.96 3.65 -17.22
CA GLU A 44 -25.90 2.55 -16.98
C GLU A 44 -25.52 1.70 -15.75
N VAL A 45 -24.22 1.48 -15.50
CA VAL A 45 -23.72 0.77 -14.31
C VAL A 45 -23.96 1.58 -13.04
N LEU A 46 -23.80 2.91 -13.10
CA LEU A 46 -24.09 3.79 -11.96
C LEU A 46 -25.58 3.79 -11.58
N GLU A 47 -26.49 3.66 -12.54
CA GLU A 47 -27.93 3.56 -12.28
C GLU A 47 -28.33 2.20 -11.70
N ALA A 48 -27.77 1.11 -12.22
CA ALA A 48 -27.93 -0.22 -11.62
C ALA A 48 -27.38 -0.26 -10.17
N HIS A 49 -26.22 0.36 -9.91
CA HIS A 49 -25.66 0.47 -8.57
C HIS A 49 -26.58 1.25 -7.62
N LYS A 50 -27.22 2.33 -8.08
CA LYS A 50 -28.18 3.09 -7.25
C LYS A 50 -29.43 2.26 -6.91
N ALA A 51 -29.85 1.33 -7.77
CA ALA A 51 -30.99 0.45 -7.52
C ALA A 51 -30.71 -0.59 -6.40
N PHE A 52 -29.45 -1.02 -6.23
CA PHE A 52 -29.01 -1.91 -5.15
C PHE A 52 -28.66 -1.19 -3.83
N ARG A 53 -28.87 0.13 -3.75
CA ARG A 53 -28.51 0.92 -2.59
C ARG A 53 -29.40 0.56 -1.39
N THR A 54 -28.82 -0.05 -0.36
CA THR A 54 -29.48 -0.23 0.93
C THR A 54 -29.80 1.13 1.54
N ARG A 55 -31.05 1.32 1.99
CA ARG A 55 -31.48 2.57 2.63
C ARG A 55 -30.68 2.78 3.92
N LEU A 56 -30.23 4.01 4.15
CA LEU A 56 -29.43 4.40 5.33
C LEU A 56 -30.13 4.01 6.65
N SER A 57 -31.46 4.13 6.68
CA SER A 57 -32.30 3.73 7.82
C SER A 57 -32.28 2.23 8.09
N GLN A 58 -32.38 1.39 7.05
CA GLN A 58 -32.26 -0.07 7.19
C GLN A 58 -30.84 -0.49 7.58
N TYR A 59 -29.81 0.23 7.13
CA TYR A 59 -28.42 -0.05 7.51
C TYR A 59 -28.17 0.27 8.99
N VAL A 60 -28.65 1.41 9.50
CA VAL A 60 -28.50 1.77 10.92
C VAL A 60 -29.37 0.89 11.83
N LEU A 61 -30.56 0.48 11.39
CA LEU A 61 -31.43 -0.45 12.12
C LEU A 61 -30.89 -1.89 12.14
N ASN A 62 -30.22 -2.34 11.07
CA ASN A 62 -29.60 -3.68 11.00
C ASN A 62 -28.13 -3.69 11.45
N ALA A 63 -27.51 -2.53 11.64
CA ALA A 63 -26.17 -2.44 12.20
C ALA A 63 -26.24 -3.00 13.62
N ARG A 64 -25.46 -4.06 13.88
CA ARG A 64 -25.28 -4.59 15.23
C ARG A 64 -24.95 -3.41 16.14
N PHE A 65 -25.78 -3.15 17.15
CA PHE A 65 -25.60 -2.07 18.13
C PHE A 65 -24.14 -1.93 18.62
N LEU A 66 -23.48 -3.07 18.83
CA LEU A 66 -22.05 -3.18 19.16
C LEU A 66 -21.10 -2.46 18.18
N SER A 67 -21.38 -2.47 16.88
CA SER A 67 -20.57 -1.77 15.86
C SER A 67 -20.67 -0.26 15.96
N ILE A 68 -21.81 0.27 16.42
CA ILE A 68 -21.97 1.71 16.66
C ILE A 68 -21.23 2.11 17.94
N VAL A 69 -21.30 1.26 18.97
CA VAL A 69 -20.59 1.47 20.24
C VAL A 69 -19.06 1.42 20.08
N THR A 70 -18.54 0.61 19.15
CA THR A 70 -17.09 0.55 18.88
C THR A 70 -16.61 1.60 17.89
N ALA A 71 -17.51 2.30 17.19
CA ALA A 71 -17.15 3.33 16.23
C ALA A 71 -16.22 4.41 16.81
N PRO A 72 -16.44 4.97 18.02
CA PRO A 72 -15.53 5.95 18.61
C PRO A 72 -14.09 5.44 18.75
N PHE A 73 -13.89 4.16 19.09
CA PHE A 73 -12.55 3.57 19.20
C PHE A 73 -11.88 3.42 17.84
N ILE A 74 -12.64 3.04 16.81
CA ILE A 74 -12.13 2.95 15.44
C ILE A 74 -11.71 4.33 14.95
N TYR A 75 -12.56 5.35 15.12
CA TYR A 75 -12.23 6.71 14.68
C TYR A 75 -11.16 7.39 15.52
N PHE A 76 -11.00 6.99 16.79
CA PHE A 76 -9.89 7.46 17.61
C PHE A 76 -8.53 7.10 16.98
N VAL A 77 -8.40 5.93 16.34
CA VAL A 77 -7.18 5.51 15.63
C VAL A 77 -6.86 6.39 14.40
N ALA A 78 -7.83 7.16 13.90
CA ALA A 78 -7.55 8.15 12.85
C ALA A 78 -6.56 9.23 13.33
N ILE A 79 -6.57 9.58 14.63
CA ILE A 79 -5.68 10.58 15.22
C ILE A 79 -4.21 10.14 15.16
N PRO A 80 -3.79 8.97 15.70
CA PRO A 80 -2.42 8.51 15.57
C PRO A 80 -2.01 8.26 14.12
N PHE A 81 -2.94 7.86 13.23
CA PHE A 81 -2.64 7.78 11.80
C PHE A 81 -2.32 9.15 11.18
N ALA A 82 -3.09 10.19 11.49
CA ALA A 82 -2.79 11.55 11.02
C ALA A 82 -1.45 12.06 11.56
N PHE A 83 -1.13 11.77 12.83
CA PHE A 83 0.15 12.12 13.42
C PHE A 83 1.32 11.37 12.75
N LEU A 84 1.16 10.08 12.49
CA LEU A 84 2.14 9.27 11.78
C LEU A 84 2.36 9.77 10.34
N ASP A 85 1.28 10.08 9.61
CA ASP A 85 1.35 10.63 8.25
C ASP A 85 2.19 11.92 8.25
N LEU A 86 1.86 12.88 9.11
CA LEU A 86 2.62 14.13 9.23
C LEU A 86 4.09 13.89 9.59
N SER A 87 4.35 13.01 10.55
CA SER A 87 5.71 12.67 10.99
C SER A 87 6.54 12.11 9.84
N VAL A 88 5.96 11.24 9.02
CA VAL A 88 6.65 10.61 7.88
C VAL A 88 6.81 11.58 6.71
N ILE A 89 5.87 12.51 6.50
CA ILE A 89 6.03 13.63 5.56
C ILE A 89 7.25 14.48 5.95
N VAL A 90 7.34 14.89 7.21
CA VAL A 90 8.46 15.70 7.72
C VAL A 90 9.77 14.92 7.63
N TYR A 91 9.77 13.65 8.04
CA TYR A 91 10.93 12.77 7.94
C TYR A 91 11.49 12.71 6.50
N GLN A 92 10.64 12.45 5.51
CA GLN A 92 11.08 12.45 4.11
C GLN A 92 11.47 13.85 3.62
N ALA A 93 10.80 14.91 4.09
CA ALA A 93 11.15 16.26 3.68
C ALA A 93 12.57 16.65 4.12
N VAL A 94 13.01 16.19 5.29
CA VAL A 94 14.30 16.51 5.89
C VAL A 94 15.37 15.48 5.50
N CYS A 95 15.14 14.19 5.76
CA CYS A 95 16.18 13.16 5.67
C CYS A 95 16.47 12.70 4.24
N PHE A 96 15.44 12.55 3.40
CA PHE A 96 15.63 11.96 2.06
C PHE A 96 16.50 12.84 1.14
N PRO A 97 16.33 14.18 1.11
CA PRO A 97 17.25 15.05 0.38
C PRO A 97 18.69 14.96 0.88
N VAL A 98 18.91 14.85 2.20
CA VAL A 98 20.25 14.74 2.80
C VAL A 98 20.95 13.45 2.35
N TYR A 99 20.21 12.35 2.23
CA TYR A 99 20.76 11.04 1.83
C TYR A 99 20.75 10.82 0.30
N GLY A 100 20.14 11.73 -0.46
CA GLY A 100 19.95 11.59 -1.90
C GLY A 100 18.91 10.54 -2.30
N ILE A 101 18.02 10.15 -1.39
CA ILE A 101 16.96 9.16 -1.64
C ILE A 101 15.75 9.88 -2.24
N PRO A 102 15.11 9.37 -3.32
CA PRO A 102 13.92 9.98 -3.86
C PRO A 102 12.72 9.75 -2.93
N LYS A 103 11.93 10.81 -2.73
CA LYS A 103 10.71 10.78 -1.91
C LYS A 103 9.69 9.80 -2.49
N VAL A 104 8.98 9.12 -1.61
CA VAL A 104 7.91 8.19 -1.98
C VAL A 104 6.62 8.97 -2.22
N PRO A 105 6.08 8.98 -3.44
CA PRO A 105 4.82 9.67 -3.73
C PRO A 105 3.66 9.02 -2.99
N ARG A 106 3.06 9.77 -2.05
CA ARG A 106 1.91 9.31 -1.24
C ARG A 106 0.69 8.90 -2.09
N GLY A 107 0.49 9.56 -3.23
CA GLY A 107 -0.64 9.32 -4.12
C GLY A 107 -0.63 7.96 -4.83
N ASP A 108 0.46 7.22 -4.78
CA ASP A 108 0.55 5.87 -5.34
C ASP A 108 0.04 4.80 -4.37
N TYR A 109 -0.10 5.15 -3.08
CA TYR A 109 -0.52 4.22 -2.02
C TYR A 109 -1.90 4.54 -1.46
N ILE A 110 -2.23 5.82 -1.32
CA ILE A 110 -3.52 6.24 -0.76
C ILE A 110 -4.46 6.60 -1.90
N VAL A 111 -5.27 5.62 -2.30
CA VAL A 111 -6.25 5.74 -3.39
C VAL A 111 -7.67 5.79 -2.84
N PHE A 112 -8.41 6.84 -3.19
CA PHE A 112 -9.82 6.99 -2.86
C PHE A 112 -10.66 6.90 -4.13
N ASP A 113 -11.10 5.71 -4.51
CA ASP A 113 -11.92 5.45 -5.70
C ASP A 113 -13.33 4.94 -5.34
N ARG A 114 -13.44 4.20 -4.23
CA ARG A 114 -14.68 3.56 -3.74
C ARG A 114 -15.81 4.52 -3.40
N HIS A 115 -15.50 5.80 -3.16
CA HIS A 115 -16.53 6.82 -2.91
C HIS A 115 -17.49 7.03 -4.10
N ARG A 116 -17.05 6.64 -5.31
CA ARG A 116 -17.83 6.73 -6.56
C ARG A 116 -18.83 5.60 -6.74
N LEU A 117 -18.77 4.55 -5.92
CA LEU A 117 -19.71 3.43 -6.00
C LEU A 117 -21.12 3.90 -5.58
N GLY A 118 -22.08 3.75 -6.49
CA GLY A 118 -23.46 4.23 -6.33
C GLY A 118 -24.31 3.42 -5.35
N TYR A 119 -23.93 2.17 -5.07
CA TYR A 119 -24.66 1.27 -4.16
C TYR A 119 -24.31 1.47 -2.68
N LEU A 120 -23.21 2.14 -2.37
CA LEU A 120 -22.79 2.36 -0.98
C LEU A 120 -23.58 3.50 -0.34
N ASN A 121 -23.96 3.30 0.91
CA ASN A 121 -24.56 4.35 1.74
C ASN A 121 -23.48 5.30 2.32
N ALA A 122 -23.89 6.40 2.96
CA ALA A 122 -22.94 7.43 3.42
C ALA A 122 -21.98 6.92 4.50
N VAL A 123 -22.45 6.07 5.42
CA VAL A 123 -21.64 5.48 6.49
C VAL A 123 -20.64 4.47 5.93
N GLU A 124 -21.08 3.63 4.99
CA GLU A 124 -20.20 2.69 4.29
C GLU A 124 -19.13 3.41 3.49
N LYS A 125 -19.46 4.54 2.83
CA LYS A 125 -18.46 5.36 2.13
C LYS A 125 -17.45 5.94 3.10
N LEU A 126 -17.88 6.41 4.28
CA LEU A 126 -16.98 6.94 5.29
C LEU A 126 -16.05 5.85 5.84
N ASN A 127 -16.58 4.67 6.16
CA ASN A 127 -15.78 3.50 6.53
C ASN A 127 -14.79 3.10 5.42
N CYS A 128 -15.21 3.13 4.15
CA CYS A 128 -14.32 2.85 3.02
C CYS A 128 -13.18 3.85 2.94
N VAL A 129 -13.44 5.15 3.13
CA VAL A 129 -12.40 6.19 3.16
C VAL A 129 -11.44 5.95 4.32
N TYR A 130 -11.97 5.66 5.51
CA TYR A 130 -11.14 5.36 6.68
C TYR A 130 -10.22 4.16 6.44
N CYS A 131 -10.76 3.03 5.97
CA CYS A 131 -9.97 1.83 5.69
C CYS A 131 -8.99 2.02 4.53
N ALA A 132 -9.37 2.74 3.48
CA ALA A 132 -8.47 3.06 2.36
C ALA A 132 -7.30 3.93 2.83
N TYR A 133 -7.58 4.94 3.65
CA TYR A 133 -6.57 5.80 4.24
C TYR A 133 -5.61 5.02 5.15
N GLY A 134 -6.13 4.26 6.13
CA GLY A 134 -5.30 3.51 7.07
C GLY A 134 -4.40 2.49 6.38
N ASN A 135 -4.96 1.64 5.52
CA ASN A 135 -4.15 0.62 4.83
C ASN A 135 -3.15 1.25 3.85
N GLY A 136 -3.56 2.27 3.08
CA GLY A 136 -2.68 2.98 2.17
C GLY A 136 -1.55 3.71 2.90
N LEU A 137 -1.86 4.33 4.05
CA LEU A 137 -0.87 4.99 4.90
C LEU A 137 0.17 3.98 5.40
N ILE A 138 -0.25 2.85 5.97
CA ILE A 138 0.70 1.85 6.49
C ILE A 138 1.59 1.30 5.37
N ALA A 139 1.03 1.03 4.18
CA ALA A 139 1.82 0.58 3.02
C ALA A 139 2.85 1.64 2.58
N TRP A 140 2.44 2.92 2.53
CA TRP A 140 3.34 4.02 2.22
C TRP A 140 4.46 4.19 3.25
N VAL A 141 4.12 4.15 4.54
CA VAL A 141 5.10 4.22 5.64
C VAL A 141 6.06 3.04 5.57
N GLN A 142 5.58 1.84 5.25
CA GLN A 142 6.42 0.65 5.09
C GLN A 142 7.41 0.81 3.91
N GLU A 143 6.99 1.40 2.79
CA GLU A 143 7.91 1.72 1.68
C GLU A 143 9.00 2.71 2.12
N VAL A 144 8.61 3.79 2.80
CA VAL A 144 9.55 4.81 3.31
C VAL A 144 10.57 4.18 4.26
N ALA A 145 10.10 3.35 5.19
CA ALA A 145 10.96 2.62 6.12
C ALA A 145 11.87 1.64 5.37
N SER A 146 11.38 0.92 4.36
CA SER A 146 12.18 -0.01 3.57
C SER A 146 13.28 0.68 2.76
N ARG A 147 13.04 1.88 2.20
CA ARG A 147 14.10 2.67 1.54
C ARG A 147 15.16 3.15 2.54
N THR A 148 14.73 3.49 3.74
CA THR A 148 15.63 3.87 4.83
C THR A 148 16.48 2.68 5.28
N GLU A 149 15.86 1.52 5.44
CA GLU A 149 16.54 0.26 5.78
C GLU A 149 17.57 -0.12 4.71
N ALA A 150 17.21 -0.01 3.43
CA ALA A 150 18.14 -0.26 2.33
C ALA A 150 19.38 0.65 2.36
N TYR A 151 19.21 1.91 2.77
CA TYR A 151 20.32 2.86 2.85
C TYR A 151 21.24 2.63 4.07
N TRP A 152 20.66 2.27 5.22
CA TRP A 152 21.38 2.20 6.49
C TRP A 152 21.86 0.81 6.88
N CYS A 153 21.02 -0.21 6.69
CA CYS A 153 21.26 -1.56 7.19
C CYS A 153 20.50 -2.62 6.35
N PRO A 154 20.94 -2.89 5.10
CA PRO A 154 20.32 -3.87 4.23
C PRO A 154 20.73 -5.29 4.65
N ILE A 155 20.34 -5.74 5.83
CA ILE A 155 20.66 -7.07 6.38
C ILE A 155 19.37 -7.85 6.62
N LYS A 156 19.31 -9.09 6.17
CA LYS A 156 18.18 -9.98 6.45
C LYS A 156 18.12 -10.32 7.93
N HIS A 157 16.91 -10.40 8.48
CA HIS A 157 16.65 -10.95 9.80
C HIS A 157 17.04 -12.44 9.88
N ALA A 158 17.63 -12.82 11.01
CA ALA A 158 17.92 -14.22 11.34
C ALA A 158 16.65 -15.09 11.43
N ARG A 159 15.51 -14.47 11.77
CA ARG A 159 14.21 -15.14 11.85
C ARG A 159 13.37 -14.78 10.64
N ARG A 160 12.55 -15.74 10.19
CA ARG A 160 11.57 -15.48 9.14
C ARG A 160 10.56 -14.44 9.60
N VAL A 161 10.43 -13.38 8.81
CA VAL A 161 9.39 -12.36 8.94
C VAL A 161 8.23 -12.64 7.98
N LYS A 162 7.01 -12.25 8.36
CA LYS A 162 5.79 -12.59 7.60
C LYS A 162 5.64 -11.78 6.31
N THR A 163 6.06 -10.52 6.35
CA THR A 163 5.90 -9.58 5.22
C THR A 163 7.22 -8.85 5.01
N THR A 164 7.68 -8.85 3.78
CA THR A 164 8.90 -8.16 3.34
C THR A 164 8.63 -7.51 1.99
N LEU A 165 9.25 -6.36 1.74
CA LEU A 165 9.20 -5.76 0.42
C LEU A 165 10.15 -6.49 -0.54
N PRO A 166 9.92 -6.45 -1.86
CA PRO A 166 10.76 -7.15 -2.85
C PRO A 166 12.26 -6.87 -2.69
N ARG A 167 12.62 -5.65 -2.27
CA ARG A 167 14.01 -5.22 -2.07
C ARG A 167 14.76 -6.03 -1.01
N TYR A 168 14.06 -6.57 -0.01
CA TYR A 168 14.62 -7.38 1.07
C TYR A 168 15.36 -8.64 0.55
N ALA A 169 14.99 -9.15 -0.63
CA ALA A 169 15.68 -10.27 -1.26
C ALA A 169 17.15 -9.96 -1.61
N ARG A 170 17.48 -8.68 -1.83
CA ARG A 170 18.82 -8.19 -2.22
C ARG A 170 19.70 -7.81 -1.03
N PHE A 171 19.16 -7.88 0.19
CA PHE A 171 19.90 -7.58 1.41
C PHE A 171 20.94 -8.65 1.69
N SER A 172 22.02 -8.27 2.37
CA SER A 172 23.06 -9.19 2.81
C SER A 172 22.46 -10.21 3.78
N ASP A 173 22.91 -11.45 3.69
CA ASP A 173 22.45 -12.51 4.58
C ASP A 173 22.93 -12.25 6.02
N TYR A 174 22.13 -12.70 6.98
CA TYR A 174 22.47 -12.55 8.40
C TYR A 174 23.81 -13.22 8.71
N GLY A 175 24.75 -12.46 9.28
CA GLY A 175 26.08 -12.95 9.65
C GLY A 175 27.15 -12.85 8.55
N SER A 176 26.83 -12.35 7.36
CA SER A 176 27.81 -12.10 6.29
C SER A 176 28.57 -10.79 6.54
N ALA A 177 29.62 -10.84 7.36
CA ALA A 177 30.43 -9.66 7.70
C ALA A 177 31.42 -9.27 6.59
N GLU A 178 31.90 -10.25 5.82
CA GLU A 178 33.00 -10.10 4.86
C GLU A 178 32.64 -9.15 3.70
N THR A 179 31.43 -9.26 3.16
CA THR A 179 30.97 -8.43 2.02
C THR A 179 30.04 -7.28 2.44
N TYR A 180 29.78 -7.12 3.74
CA TYR A 180 28.76 -6.19 4.24
C TYR A 180 28.96 -4.76 3.75
N HIS A 181 30.19 -4.25 3.83
CA HIS A 181 30.48 -2.86 3.44
C HIS A 181 30.32 -2.63 1.93
N GLU A 182 30.70 -3.60 1.10
CA GLU A 182 30.52 -3.51 -0.35
C GLU A 182 29.04 -3.58 -0.74
N ASP A 183 28.29 -4.49 -0.11
CA ASP A 183 26.86 -4.63 -0.34
C ASP A 183 26.07 -3.42 0.16
N LEU A 184 26.50 -2.80 1.27
CA LEU A 184 25.93 -1.56 1.78
C LEU A 184 26.08 -0.41 0.77
N GLU A 185 27.26 -0.23 0.18
CA GLU A 185 27.45 0.82 -0.84
C GLU A 185 26.59 0.56 -2.09
N LYS A 186 26.51 -0.68 -2.57
CA LYS A 186 25.61 -1.05 -3.68
C LYS A 186 24.14 -0.72 -3.36
N ASN A 187 23.68 -1.02 -2.14
CA ASN A 187 22.31 -0.72 -1.72
C ASN A 187 22.08 0.79 -1.57
N ARG A 188 23.07 1.57 -1.11
CA ARG A 188 22.98 3.04 -1.05
C ARG A 188 22.86 3.66 -2.43
N GLU A 189 23.64 3.19 -3.39
CA GLU A 189 23.54 3.63 -4.78
C GLU A 189 22.18 3.30 -5.40
N ALA A 190 21.67 2.09 -5.15
CA ALA A 190 20.35 1.67 -5.59
C ALA A 190 19.25 2.54 -4.96
N ALA A 191 19.31 2.76 -3.65
CA ALA A 191 18.37 3.60 -2.92
C ALA A 191 18.33 5.04 -3.44
N ARG A 192 19.49 5.62 -3.78
CA ARG A 192 19.59 6.97 -4.40
C ARG A 192 18.98 7.04 -5.79
N LYS A 193 19.01 5.93 -6.55
CA LYS A 193 18.33 5.79 -7.84
C LYS A 193 16.83 5.49 -7.69
N GLY A 194 16.35 5.29 -6.45
CA GLY A 194 14.95 5.02 -6.12
C GLY A 194 14.55 3.55 -6.12
N LEU A 195 15.52 2.65 -5.93
CA LEU A 195 15.42 1.24 -6.30
C LEU A 195 15.99 0.29 -5.24
#